data_AF-A0A261VEJ4-F1
#
_entry.id   AF-A0A261VEJ4-F1
#
_cell.length_a   1.000
_cell.length_b   1.000
_cell.length_c   1.000
_cell.angle_alpha   90.00
_cell.angle_beta   90.00
_cell.angle_gamma   90.00
#
_symmetry.space_group_name_H-M   'P 1'
#
loop_
_entity.id
_entity.type
_entity.pdbx_description
1 polymer ?
#
loop_
_entity_poly.entity_id
_entity_poly.type
_entity_poly.pdbx_seq_one_letter_code
_entity_poly.pdbx_strand_id
1 'polypeptide(L)'
;MHASDTALPGPLGGGIPEGAASASSRLRPHEYVISGSNPLVAAANPLLDLIPQIRATVSHPSPAMLREHLLDEIRQFELRAQQAGIPNETILGARYCLCTALDEAAALTPWGGNGVWSAHSLLVTFHNETWGGEKFFQLLAKLSQNPSQHLDLLELLYYCLVLGFEGRYRVADNGRSQLETLRQRLLRILRGARGDYPRALSPHWQDVPAQTQLRRLPVPLWVFGVLAGVLALAVYWGLAWRLSGQSDEVFTAVSALKPPTVQIAPTRRPAPSPRLAVFLAPEIRDDLVTVRDEVDRSVVVLRGDGLFESGSADVREQYLPVLSRVADALRETEGNILVRGYTDNIPMRGARYPSNWHLSQARADAVKELLEGRLDNPSRVRAEGRGDADPVAPNDTAAGRSRNRRVEITLMVPPVPRAETVEGAQQ
;
A
#
# COMPACT_ATOMS: atom_id res chain seq x y z
N MET A 1 13.58 56.35 23.41
CA MET A 1 13.05 55.10 23.99
C MET A 1 12.81 54.16 22.83
N HIS A 2 13.69 53.14 22.70
CA HIS A 2 13.65 51.89 21.89
C HIS A 2 12.97 51.87 20.50
N ALA A 3 13.47 51.19 19.47
CA ALA A 3 14.68 50.40 19.20
C ALA A 3 14.71 50.10 17.68
N SER A 4 15.89 49.76 17.19
CA SER A 4 16.25 49.28 15.85
C SER A 4 15.53 47.99 15.43
N ASP A 5 15.29 47.80 14.12
CA ASP A 5 15.67 46.57 13.37
C ASP A 5 15.35 46.75 11.87
N THR A 6 16.34 46.78 10.97
CA THR A 6 17.00 45.64 10.30
C THR A 6 16.09 44.91 9.31
N ALA A 7 16.49 44.99 8.03
CA ALA A 7 15.82 44.47 6.85
C ALA A 7 15.94 42.94 6.67
N LEU A 8 14.91 42.34 6.07
CA LEU A 8 14.98 41.06 5.31
C LEU A 8 14.01 41.12 4.10
N PRO A 9 14.30 40.39 3.00
CA PRO A 9 13.79 40.67 1.66
C PRO A 9 12.41 40.03 1.37
N GLY A 10 11.65 40.64 0.46
CA GLY A 10 10.34 40.15 0.03
C GLY A 10 10.38 38.99 -0.97
N PRO A 11 9.27 38.26 -1.14
CA PRO A 11 8.96 37.51 -2.35
C PRO A 11 7.95 38.31 -3.20
N LEU A 12 8.32 38.73 -4.41
CA LEU A 12 8.07 37.99 -5.66
C LEU A 12 6.59 37.69 -5.92
N GLY A 13 5.95 38.61 -6.64
CA GLY A 13 5.32 38.32 -7.93
C GLY A 13 4.06 37.46 -7.94
N GLY A 14 2.92 38.11 -8.17
CA GLY A 14 1.69 37.46 -8.63
C GLY A 14 0.51 38.42 -8.58
N GLY A 15 0.36 39.26 -9.61
CA GLY A 15 -0.78 40.15 -9.74
C GLY A 15 -2.09 39.36 -9.76
N ILE A 16 -2.98 39.69 -8.84
CA ILE A 16 -4.40 39.31 -8.92
C ILE A 16 -5.01 40.27 -9.94
N PRO A 17 -5.64 39.79 -11.03
CA PRO A 17 -6.38 40.69 -11.90
C PRO A 17 -7.57 41.26 -11.12
N GLU A 18 -7.56 42.58 -10.91
CA GLU A 18 -8.75 43.37 -10.58
C GLU A 18 -9.81 43.11 -11.64
N GLY A 19 -10.76 42.23 -11.36
CA GLY A 19 -11.78 41.87 -12.36
C GLY A 19 -12.66 40.70 -11.97
N ALA A 20 -13.00 40.54 -10.69
CA ALA A 20 -14.04 39.60 -10.27
C ALA A 20 -14.70 40.09 -8.99
N ALA A 21 -15.19 41.34 -9.02
CA ALA A 21 -16.26 41.72 -8.11
C ALA A 21 -17.44 40.78 -8.40
N SER A 22 -17.83 40.03 -7.37
CA SER A 22 -18.94 39.10 -7.35
C SER A 22 -20.24 39.77 -7.80
N ALA A 23 -20.49 39.73 -9.10
CA ALA A 23 -21.81 39.94 -9.66
C ALA A 23 -22.68 38.77 -9.18
N SER A 24 -23.27 38.97 -8.00
CA SER A 24 -24.37 38.16 -7.51
C SER A 24 -25.46 38.26 -8.57
N SER A 25 -25.61 37.23 -9.41
CA SER A 25 -26.59 37.21 -10.49
C SER A 25 -28.00 37.12 -9.88
N ARG A 26 -28.53 38.27 -9.45
CA ARG A 26 -29.97 38.42 -9.26
C ARG A 26 -30.59 38.20 -10.64
N LEU A 27 -31.24 37.05 -10.83
CA LEU A 27 -32.07 36.76 -11.99
C LEU A 27 -32.99 37.96 -12.25
N ARG A 28 -32.99 38.46 -13.49
CA ARG A 28 -33.84 39.59 -13.86
C ARG A 28 -35.30 39.15 -13.81
N PRO A 29 -36.26 40.02 -13.47
CA PRO A 29 -37.68 39.66 -13.35
C PRO A 29 -38.31 38.98 -14.58
N HIS A 30 -37.68 39.08 -15.76
CA HIS A 30 -38.16 38.48 -17.02
C HIS A 30 -37.47 37.17 -17.40
N GLU A 31 -36.47 36.70 -16.64
CA GLU A 31 -35.80 35.41 -16.83
C GLU A 31 -36.31 34.38 -15.80
N TYR A 32 -37.63 34.21 -15.69
CA TYR A 32 -38.17 33.02 -15.05
C TYR A 32 -37.99 31.84 -16.01
N VAL A 33 -36.95 31.05 -15.78
CA VAL A 33 -36.86 29.72 -16.38
C VAL A 33 -38.03 28.90 -15.85
N ILE A 34 -38.98 28.57 -16.73
CA ILE A 34 -40.07 27.63 -16.46
C ILE A 34 -39.40 26.27 -16.19
N SER A 35 -39.09 26.00 -14.92
CA SER A 35 -38.48 24.75 -14.47
C SER A 35 -39.53 23.95 -13.72
N GLY A 36 -39.86 22.77 -14.25
CA GLY A 36 -40.89 21.88 -13.71
C GLY A 36 -41.57 21.07 -14.82
N SER A 37 -42.06 19.87 -14.51
CA SER A 37 -42.77 19.01 -15.48
C SER A 37 -44.20 19.49 -15.80
N ASN A 38 -44.70 20.49 -15.08
CA ASN A 38 -46.02 21.08 -15.27
C ASN A 38 -45.89 22.57 -15.67
N PRO A 39 -46.21 22.92 -16.93
CA PRO A 39 -46.05 24.29 -17.44
C PRO A 39 -46.99 25.30 -16.76
N LEU A 40 -48.18 24.88 -16.31
CA LEU A 40 -49.14 25.74 -15.63
C LEU A 40 -48.65 26.17 -14.25
N VAL A 41 -48.15 25.20 -13.47
CA VAL A 41 -47.57 25.46 -12.15
C VAL A 41 -46.34 26.34 -12.28
N ALA A 42 -45.46 26.03 -13.22
CA ALA A 42 -44.25 26.83 -13.44
C ALA A 42 -44.57 28.27 -13.86
N ALA A 43 -45.62 28.51 -14.65
CA ALA A 43 -46.12 29.86 -14.93
C ALA A 43 -46.69 30.56 -13.68
N ALA A 44 -47.30 29.82 -12.76
CA ALA A 44 -47.91 30.35 -11.53
C ALA A 44 -46.94 30.51 -10.36
N ASN A 45 -45.70 30.02 -10.44
CA ASN A 45 -44.75 29.98 -9.32
C ASN A 45 -44.61 31.32 -8.56
N PRO A 46 -44.44 32.49 -9.21
CA PRO A 46 -44.33 33.75 -8.47
C PRO A 46 -45.56 34.08 -7.63
N LEU A 47 -46.76 33.70 -8.09
CA LEU A 47 -48.00 33.89 -7.31
C LEU A 47 -48.08 32.88 -6.16
N LEU A 48 -47.68 31.62 -6.39
CA LEU A 48 -47.65 30.58 -5.36
C LEU A 48 -46.67 30.92 -4.24
N ASP A 49 -45.48 31.45 -4.57
CA ASP A 49 -44.46 31.85 -3.61
C ASP A 49 -44.90 33.02 -2.72
N LEU A 50 -45.79 33.87 -3.22
CA LEU A 50 -46.35 35.00 -2.48
C LEU A 50 -47.40 34.57 -1.45
N ILE A 51 -48.12 33.46 -1.66
CA ILE A 51 -49.16 32.96 -0.71
C ILE A 51 -48.61 32.83 0.72
N PRO A 52 -47.55 32.03 0.99
CA PRO A 52 -47.04 31.87 2.36
C PRO A 52 -46.43 33.17 2.90
N GLN A 53 -45.81 33.99 2.06
CA GLN A 53 -45.23 35.27 2.47
C GLN A 53 -46.31 36.24 2.97
N ILE A 54 -47.42 36.35 2.25
CA ILE A 54 -48.57 37.17 2.63
C ILE A 54 -49.13 36.70 3.97
N ARG A 55 -49.35 35.38 4.12
CA ARG A 55 -49.89 34.80 5.36
C ARG A 55 -49.00 35.04 6.58
N ALA A 56 -47.68 35.03 6.39
CA ALA A 56 -46.71 35.29 7.46
C ALA A 56 -46.56 36.79 7.79
N THR A 57 -47.11 37.69 6.96
CA THR A 57 -46.96 39.14 7.12
C THR A 57 -47.98 39.68 8.13
N VAL A 58 -47.51 40.01 9.34
CA VAL A 58 -48.37 40.54 10.41
C VAL A 58 -48.79 41.99 10.17
N SER A 59 -47.92 42.80 9.55
CA SER A 59 -48.19 44.18 9.15
C SER A 59 -47.59 44.47 7.78
N HIS A 60 -48.33 45.22 6.95
CA HIS A 60 -47.87 45.61 5.61
C HIS A 60 -48.01 47.13 5.45
N PRO A 61 -46.96 47.84 5.00
CA PRO A 61 -46.97 49.31 4.93
C PRO A 61 -48.01 49.86 3.94
N SER A 62 -48.30 49.14 2.86
CA SER A 62 -49.25 49.57 1.82
C SER A 62 -49.99 48.39 1.17
N PRO A 63 -51.08 47.89 1.80
CA PRO A 63 -51.86 46.78 1.24
C PRO A 63 -52.38 47.03 -0.19
N ALA A 64 -52.66 48.30 -0.52
CA ALA A 64 -53.08 48.69 -1.87
C ALA A 64 -51.99 48.47 -2.94
N MET A 65 -50.72 48.77 -2.64
CA MET A 65 -49.61 48.54 -3.57
C MET A 65 -49.35 47.05 -3.80
N LEU A 66 -49.45 46.25 -2.73
CA LEU A 66 -49.37 44.79 -2.84
C LEU A 66 -50.49 44.24 -3.74
N ARG A 67 -51.71 44.79 -3.62
CA ARG A 67 -52.83 44.41 -4.49
C ARG A 67 -52.53 44.72 -5.95
N GLU A 68 -52.11 45.93 -6.27
CA GLU A 68 -51.78 46.31 -7.66
C GLU A 68 -50.67 45.42 -8.23
N HIS A 69 -49.64 45.13 -7.43
CA HIS A 69 -48.60 44.18 -7.81
C HIS A 69 -49.16 42.78 -8.11
N LEU A 70 -50.10 42.28 -7.30
CA LEU A 70 -50.74 40.98 -7.53
C LEU A 70 -51.66 40.98 -8.76
N LEU A 71 -52.35 42.08 -9.05
CA LEU A 71 -53.13 42.23 -10.28
C LEU A 71 -52.22 42.13 -11.51
N ASP A 72 -51.07 42.79 -11.48
CA ASP A 72 -50.09 42.71 -12.56
C ASP A 72 -49.46 41.32 -12.67
N GLU A 73 -49.08 40.69 -11.56
CA GLU A 73 -48.56 39.32 -11.57
C GLU A 73 -49.57 38.30 -12.09
N ILE A 74 -50.88 38.46 -11.83
CA ILE A 74 -51.93 37.63 -12.43
C ILE A 74 -51.99 37.80 -13.95
N ARG A 75 -51.86 39.04 -14.45
CA ARG A 75 -51.77 39.30 -15.91
C ARG A 75 -50.51 38.66 -16.50
N GLN A 76 -49.37 38.76 -15.82
CA GLN A 76 -48.12 38.13 -16.24
C GLN A 76 -48.20 36.60 -16.22
N PHE A 77 -48.90 36.01 -15.24
CA PHE A 77 -49.21 34.58 -15.22
C PHE A 77 -50.00 34.17 -16.47
N GLU A 78 -51.05 34.93 -16.84
CA GLU A 78 -51.88 34.65 -18.01
C GLU A 78 -51.05 34.66 -19.29
N LEU A 79 -50.19 35.66 -19.47
CA LEU A 79 -49.27 35.75 -20.61
C LEU A 79 -48.28 34.58 -20.65
N ARG A 80 -47.66 34.21 -19.53
CA ARG A 80 -46.73 33.07 -19.43
C ARG A 80 -47.42 31.75 -19.75
N ALA A 81 -48.64 31.55 -19.25
CA ALA A 81 -49.42 30.34 -19.51
C ALA A 81 -49.84 30.23 -20.98
N GLN A 82 -50.22 31.35 -21.62
CA GLN A 82 -50.51 31.39 -23.05
C GLN A 82 -49.27 31.08 -23.90
N GLN A 83 -48.12 31.64 -23.55
CA GLN A 83 -46.84 31.36 -24.23
C GLN A 83 -46.41 29.90 -24.10
N ALA A 84 -46.75 29.25 -22.97
CA ALA A 84 -46.53 27.83 -22.75
C ALA A 84 -47.52 26.91 -23.50
N GLY A 85 -48.44 27.47 -24.29
CA GLY A 85 -49.40 26.71 -25.10
C GLY A 85 -50.58 26.11 -24.32
N ILE A 86 -50.87 26.64 -23.13
CA ILE A 86 -51.93 26.10 -22.26
C ILE A 86 -53.32 26.53 -22.78
N PRO A 87 -54.33 25.64 -22.80
CA PRO A 87 -55.68 25.99 -23.23
C PRO A 87 -56.30 27.11 -22.37
N ASN A 88 -56.98 28.06 -23.01
CA ASN A 88 -57.54 29.22 -22.32
C ASN A 88 -58.53 28.87 -21.20
N GLU A 89 -59.32 27.80 -21.36
CA GLU A 89 -60.22 27.32 -20.29
C GLU A 89 -59.47 26.91 -19.02
N THR A 90 -58.30 26.30 -19.19
CA THR A 90 -57.42 25.90 -18.08
C THR A 90 -56.80 27.12 -17.41
N ILE A 91 -56.40 28.12 -18.21
CA ILE A 91 -55.88 29.40 -17.72
C ILE A 91 -56.94 30.14 -16.90
N LEU A 92 -58.18 30.21 -17.38
CA LEU A 92 -59.29 30.85 -16.66
C LEU A 92 -59.58 30.16 -15.32
N GLY A 93 -59.60 28.82 -15.30
CA GLY A 93 -59.76 28.05 -14.06
C GLY A 93 -58.60 28.26 -13.09
N ALA A 94 -57.37 28.30 -13.58
CA ALA A 94 -56.18 28.58 -12.78
C ALA A 94 -56.18 29.99 -12.20
N ARG A 95 -56.49 31.01 -13.02
CA ARG A 95 -56.62 32.41 -12.60
C ARG A 95 -57.65 32.55 -11.48
N TYR A 96 -58.81 31.92 -11.63
CA TYR A 96 -59.85 31.90 -10.61
C TYR A 96 -59.34 31.34 -9.27
N CYS A 97 -58.70 30.17 -9.32
CA CYS A 97 -58.18 29.49 -8.14
C CYS A 97 -57.05 30.28 -7.45
N LEU A 98 -56.14 30.88 -8.22
CA LEU A 98 -55.05 31.71 -7.70
C LEU A 98 -55.58 32.98 -7.05
N CYS A 99 -56.51 33.70 -7.69
CA CYS A 99 -57.19 34.86 -7.10
C CYS A 99 -57.83 34.50 -5.76
N THR A 100 -58.57 33.39 -5.73
CA THR A 100 -59.26 32.92 -4.52
C THR A 100 -58.27 32.59 -3.39
N ALA A 101 -57.17 31.90 -3.70
CA ALA A 101 -56.17 31.52 -2.71
C ALA A 101 -55.39 32.72 -2.16
N LEU A 102 -55.01 33.67 -3.02
CA LEU A 102 -54.33 34.91 -2.63
C LEU A 102 -55.25 35.82 -1.82
N ASP A 103 -56.52 35.93 -2.21
CA ASP A 103 -57.52 36.71 -1.47
C ASP A 103 -57.73 36.15 -0.07
N GLU A 104 -57.83 34.82 0.07
CA GLU A 104 -57.94 34.19 1.40
C GLU A 104 -56.66 34.37 2.23
N ALA A 105 -55.49 34.23 1.62
CA ALA A 105 -54.20 34.45 2.29
C ALA A 105 -54.11 35.86 2.89
N ALA A 106 -54.51 36.89 2.12
CA ALA A 106 -54.55 38.27 2.61
C ALA A 106 -55.65 38.48 3.65
N ALA A 107 -56.87 37.95 3.43
CA ALA A 107 -58.00 38.11 4.35
C ALA A 107 -57.75 37.50 5.73
N LEU A 108 -56.89 36.49 5.83
CA LEU A 108 -56.48 35.87 7.10
C LEU A 108 -55.43 36.67 7.88
N THR A 109 -54.88 37.75 7.31
CA THR A 109 -53.93 38.63 8.01
C THR A 109 -54.65 39.73 8.80
N PRO A 110 -54.02 40.32 9.84
CA PRO A 110 -54.62 41.42 10.61
C PRO A 110 -54.95 42.66 9.77
N TRP A 111 -54.25 42.89 8.67
CA TRP A 111 -54.42 44.06 7.79
C TRP A 111 -55.38 43.82 6.61
N GLY A 112 -55.69 42.56 6.27
CA GLY A 112 -56.57 42.24 5.14
C GLY A 112 -58.07 42.39 5.44
N GLY A 113 -58.49 42.13 6.67
CA GLY A 113 -59.92 42.09 7.03
C GLY A 113 -60.64 43.45 7.07
N ASN A 114 -59.93 44.53 7.40
CA ASN A 114 -60.54 45.83 7.73
C ASN A 114 -60.23 46.94 6.69
N GLY A 115 -59.73 46.59 5.50
CA GLY A 115 -59.19 47.57 4.53
C GLY A 115 -59.60 47.35 3.07
N VAL A 116 -58.80 47.91 2.15
CA VAL A 116 -58.98 47.90 0.68
C VAL A 116 -59.22 46.50 0.09
N TRP A 117 -58.72 45.46 0.76
CA TRP A 117 -58.78 44.08 0.28
C TRP A 117 -60.19 43.49 0.28
N SER A 118 -61.03 43.82 1.26
CA SER A 118 -62.39 43.28 1.37
C SER A 118 -63.36 43.91 0.38
N ALA A 119 -63.16 45.18 0.01
CA ALA A 119 -63.99 45.89 -0.96
C ALA A 119 -63.60 45.59 -2.42
N HIS A 120 -62.32 45.30 -2.68
CA HIS A 120 -61.79 45.15 -4.02
C HIS A 120 -60.82 43.97 -4.12
N SER A 121 -61.31 42.75 -3.87
CA SER A 121 -60.46 41.56 -3.95
C SER A 121 -59.99 41.27 -5.38
N LEU A 122 -58.97 40.42 -5.53
CA LEU A 122 -58.47 39.99 -6.84
C LEU A 122 -59.56 39.24 -7.60
N LEU A 123 -60.30 38.37 -6.91
CA LEU A 123 -61.40 37.59 -7.49
C LEU A 123 -62.54 38.49 -7.98
N VAL A 124 -62.92 39.53 -7.24
CA VAL A 124 -63.91 40.52 -7.69
C VAL A 124 -63.41 41.25 -8.94
N THR A 125 -62.14 41.66 -8.95
CA THR A 125 -61.57 42.41 -10.08
C THR A 125 -61.54 41.59 -11.37
N PHE A 126 -61.22 40.30 -11.27
CA PHE A 126 -60.95 39.44 -12.43
C PHE A 126 -62.12 38.56 -12.87
N HIS A 127 -63.02 38.22 -11.96
CA HIS A 127 -64.13 37.29 -12.18
C HIS A 127 -65.48 37.86 -11.73
N ASN A 128 -65.52 39.08 -11.17
CA ASN A 128 -66.73 39.72 -10.66
C ASN A 128 -67.46 38.86 -9.60
N GLU A 129 -66.70 38.14 -8.78
CA GLU A 129 -67.20 37.25 -7.74
C GLU A 129 -66.56 37.56 -6.38
N THR A 130 -67.35 37.52 -5.31
CA THR A 130 -66.90 37.82 -3.94
C THR A 130 -66.61 36.59 -3.10
N TRP A 131 -67.09 35.40 -3.51
CA TRP A 131 -66.97 34.17 -2.73
C TRP A 131 -66.50 32.98 -3.58
N GLY A 132 -65.18 32.82 -3.68
CA GLY A 132 -64.57 31.72 -4.45
C GLY A 132 -64.34 30.42 -3.68
N GLY A 133 -64.44 30.47 -2.35
CA GLY A 133 -64.08 29.36 -1.46
C GLY A 133 -64.87 28.07 -1.68
N GLU A 134 -66.11 28.15 -2.19
CA GLU A 134 -66.90 26.96 -2.55
C GLU A 134 -66.63 26.49 -3.98
N LYS A 135 -66.65 27.43 -4.94
CA LYS A 135 -66.44 27.15 -6.37
C LYS A 135 -65.08 26.53 -6.65
N PHE A 136 -64.04 26.89 -5.88
CA PHE A 136 -62.75 26.20 -5.93
C PHE A 136 -62.91 24.68 -5.77
N PHE A 137 -63.67 24.24 -4.76
CA PHE A 137 -63.87 22.81 -4.50
C PHE A 137 -64.87 22.16 -5.45
N GLN A 138 -65.84 22.91 -5.97
CA GLN A 138 -66.71 22.43 -7.05
C GLN A 138 -65.91 22.17 -8.33
N LEU A 139 -65.01 23.09 -8.69
CA LEU A 139 -64.08 22.92 -9.81
C LEU A 139 -63.16 21.72 -9.55
N LEU A 140 -62.57 21.61 -8.36
CA LEU A 140 -61.73 20.47 -8.00
C LEU A 140 -62.48 19.14 -8.14
N ALA A 141 -63.72 19.07 -7.66
CA ALA A 141 -64.54 17.87 -7.76
C ALA A 141 -64.86 17.52 -9.22
N LYS A 142 -65.16 18.51 -10.06
CA LYS A 142 -65.40 18.33 -11.50
C LYS A 142 -64.15 17.82 -12.22
N LEU A 143 -63.00 18.45 -12.01
CA LEU A 143 -61.74 18.07 -12.64
C LEU A 143 -61.25 16.69 -12.19
N SER A 144 -61.53 16.31 -10.94
CA SER A 144 -61.17 15.00 -10.39
C SER A 144 -61.94 13.83 -11.03
N GLN A 145 -63.02 14.09 -11.79
CA GLN A 145 -63.76 13.05 -12.52
C GLN A 145 -62.96 12.55 -13.74
N ASN A 146 -62.22 13.44 -14.41
CA ASN A 146 -61.40 13.14 -15.58
C ASN A 146 -59.95 13.62 -15.37
N PRO A 147 -59.19 12.99 -14.45
CA PRO A 147 -57.91 13.52 -14.02
C PRO A 147 -56.87 13.58 -15.13
N SER A 148 -56.86 12.61 -16.06
CA SER A 148 -55.90 12.53 -17.15
C SER A 148 -55.90 13.73 -18.09
N GLN A 149 -57.05 14.41 -18.24
CA GLN A 149 -57.19 15.60 -19.10
C GLN A 149 -56.88 16.92 -18.36
N HIS A 150 -56.81 16.88 -17.03
CA HIS A 150 -56.75 18.08 -16.19
C HIS A 150 -55.61 18.03 -15.17
N LEU A 151 -54.59 17.21 -15.40
CA LEU A 151 -53.48 17.00 -14.46
C LEU A 151 -52.80 18.30 -14.08
N ASP A 152 -52.56 19.18 -15.06
CA ASP A 152 -51.83 20.42 -14.81
C ASP A 152 -52.56 21.34 -13.82
N LEU A 153 -53.88 21.47 -13.99
CA LEU A 153 -54.74 22.28 -13.13
C LEU A 153 -54.96 21.62 -11.77
N LEU A 154 -55.19 20.30 -11.74
CA LEU A 154 -55.32 19.55 -10.48
C LEU A 154 -54.08 19.69 -9.59
N GLU A 155 -52.89 19.70 -10.20
CA GLU A 155 -51.63 19.91 -9.49
C GLU A 155 -51.47 21.34 -8.98
N LEU A 156 -51.88 22.35 -9.76
CA LEU A 156 -51.94 23.74 -9.29
C LEU A 156 -52.85 23.88 -8.06
N LEU A 157 -54.05 23.30 -8.12
CA LEU A 157 -55.00 23.30 -7.00
C LEU A 157 -54.43 22.57 -5.78
N TYR A 158 -53.70 21.46 -5.99
CA TYR A 158 -52.99 20.77 -4.92
C TYR A 158 -51.96 21.69 -4.24
N TYR A 159 -51.17 22.45 -5.00
CA TYR A 159 -50.24 23.41 -4.41
C TYR A 159 -50.95 24.51 -3.61
N CYS A 160 -52.07 25.06 -4.09
CA CYS A 160 -52.86 26.02 -3.31
C CYS A 160 -53.29 25.42 -1.95
N LEU A 161 -53.74 24.16 -1.92
CA LEU A 161 -54.14 23.48 -0.69
C LEU A 161 -52.95 23.24 0.26
N VAL A 162 -51.79 22.83 -0.27
CA VAL A 162 -50.57 22.61 0.52
C VAL A 162 -50.02 23.92 1.10
N LEU A 163 -50.13 25.02 0.35
CA LEU A 163 -49.79 26.38 0.81
C LEU A 163 -50.86 26.95 1.79
N GLY A 164 -51.88 26.15 2.07
CA GLY A 164 -52.84 26.29 3.15
C GLY A 164 -54.05 27.14 2.84
N PHE A 165 -54.52 27.08 1.59
CA PHE A 165 -55.90 27.40 1.24
C PHE A 165 -56.88 26.42 1.91
N GLU A 166 -57.87 26.94 2.62
CA GLU A 166 -58.88 26.19 3.35
C GLU A 166 -60.28 26.36 2.73
N GLY A 167 -60.59 27.54 2.20
CA GLY A 167 -61.89 27.87 1.61
C GLY A 167 -63.07 27.55 2.54
N ARG A 168 -64.09 26.87 2.00
CA ARG A 168 -65.29 26.48 2.77
C ARG A 168 -64.99 25.60 3.99
N TYR A 169 -63.87 24.86 4.01
CA TYR A 169 -63.55 23.96 5.12
C TYR A 169 -63.04 24.68 6.37
N ARG A 170 -62.73 25.97 6.28
CA ARG A 170 -62.34 26.78 7.45
C ARG A 170 -63.44 26.87 8.51
N VAL A 171 -64.70 26.92 8.06
CA VAL A 171 -65.89 27.08 8.92
C VAL A 171 -66.70 25.80 9.07
N ALA A 172 -66.28 24.70 8.42
CA ALA A 172 -66.99 23.44 8.45
C ALA A 172 -66.62 22.60 9.68
N ASP A 173 -67.59 21.86 10.21
CA ASP A 173 -67.34 20.88 11.27
C ASP A 173 -66.36 19.81 10.80
N ASN A 174 -65.31 19.55 11.59
CA ASN A 174 -64.18 18.68 11.20
C ASN A 174 -63.50 19.06 9.88
N GLY A 175 -63.60 20.32 9.45
CA GLY A 175 -63.14 20.78 8.14
C GLY A 175 -61.65 20.53 7.87
N ARG A 176 -60.78 20.67 8.89
CA ARG A 176 -59.35 20.34 8.77
C ARG A 176 -59.09 18.88 8.40
N SER A 177 -59.83 17.95 8.98
CA SER A 177 -59.70 16.51 8.68
C SER A 177 -60.22 16.20 7.26
N GLN A 178 -61.30 16.86 6.85
CA GLN A 178 -61.84 16.74 5.49
C GLN A 178 -60.85 17.29 4.45
N LEU A 179 -60.22 18.44 4.72
CA LEU A 179 -59.22 19.06 3.87
C LEU A 179 -57.98 18.17 3.71
N GLU A 180 -57.50 17.58 4.82
CA GLU A 180 -56.36 16.65 4.78
C GLU A 180 -56.69 15.38 3.98
N THR A 181 -57.89 14.83 4.16
CA THR A 181 -58.38 13.68 3.38
C THR A 181 -58.42 14.00 1.89
N LEU A 182 -58.90 15.20 1.55
CA LEU A 182 -58.98 15.68 0.17
C LEU A 182 -57.57 15.89 -0.43
N ARG A 183 -56.63 16.46 0.33
CA ARG A 183 -55.23 16.63 -0.07
C ARG A 183 -54.56 15.29 -0.38
N GLN A 184 -54.75 14.30 0.50
CA GLN A 184 -54.20 12.94 0.31
C GLN A 184 -54.82 12.23 -0.91
N ARG A 185 -56.13 12.37 -1.11
CA ARG A 185 -56.83 11.82 -2.28
C ARG A 185 -56.29 12.44 -3.57
N LEU A 186 -56.16 13.77 -3.61
CA LEU A 186 -55.65 14.50 -4.77
C LEU A 186 -54.20 14.10 -5.08
N LEU A 187 -53.34 14.01 -4.06
CA LEU A 187 -51.96 13.54 -4.22
C LEU A 187 -51.90 12.12 -4.81
N ARG A 188 -52.79 11.21 -4.39
CA ARG A 188 -52.86 9.84 -4.93
C ARG A 188 -53.26 9.85 -6.41
N ILE A 189 -54.22 10.69 -6.81
CA ILE A 189 -54.61 10.86 -8.22
C ILE A 189 -53.42 11.37 -9.04
N LEU A 190 -52.71 12.39 -8.56
CA LEU A 190 -51.56 12.98 -9.26
C LEU A 190 -50.41 11.98 -9.41
N ARG A 191 -50.06 11.25 -8.35
CA ARG A 191 -49.02 10.20 -8.40
C ARG A 191 -49.40 9.05 -9.34
N GLY A 192 -50.67 8.64 -9.31
CA GLY A 192 -51.16 7.58 -10.21
C GLY A 192 -51.05 7.96 -11.68
N ALA A 193 -51.18 9.25 -12.02
CA ALA A 193 -51.15 9.71 -13.40
C ALA A 193 -49.76 10.14 -13.90
N ARG A 194 -48.93 10.80 -13.07
CA ARG A 194 -47.58 11.25 -13.44
C ARG A 194 -46.47 10.24 -13.13
N GLY A 195 -46.79 9.16 -12.40
CA GLY A 195 -45.83 8.23 -11.84
C GLY A 195 -45.28 8.71 -10.49
N ASP A 196 -44.53 7.83 -9.82
CA ASP A 196 -43.83 8.20 -8.59
C ASP A 196 -42.71 9.19 -8.91
N TYR A 197 -42.71 10.36 -8.27
CA TYR A 197 -41.58 11.29 -8.36
C TYR A 197 -40.32 10.54 -7.90
N PRO A 198 -39.27 10.43 -8.73
CA PRO A 198 -38.03 9.85 -8.28
C PRO A 198 -37.51 10.70 -7.13
N ARG A 199 -37.24 10.06 -5.99
CA ARG A 199 -36.78 10.68 -4.73
C ARG A 199 -35.43 11.39 -4.85
N ALA A 200 -34.83 11.42 -6.03
CA ALA A 200 -33.53 12.01 -6.27
C ALA A 200 -33.65 13.54 -6.19
N LEU A 201 -33.13 14.10 -5.09
CA LEU A 201 -33.07 15.54 -4.82
C LEU A 201 -32.26 16.33 -5.87
N SER A 202 -31.50 15.65 -6.72
CA SER A 202 -30.81 16.20 -7.89
C SER A 202 -30.97 15.25 -9.08
N PRO A 203 -31.38 15.74 -10.27
CA PRO A 203 -31.35 14.96 -11.51
C PRO A 203 -29.95 14.45 -11.86
N HIS A 204 -28.92 15.14 -11.36
CA HIS A 204 -27.50 14.85 -11.56
C HIS A 204 -26.80 14.69 -10.20
N TRP A 205 -27.32 13.82 -9.33
CA TRP A 205 -26.65 13.48 -8.07
C TRP A 205 -25.31 12.75 -8.31
N GLN A 206 -25.09 12.24 -9.52
CA GLN A 206 -23.81 11.70 -9.91
C GLN A 206 -22.85 12.87 -10.09
N ASP A 207 -22.02 13.07 -9.08
CA ASP A 207 -20.85 13.91 -9.14
C ASP A 207 -20.10 13.62 -10.44
N VAL A 208 -19.68 14.66 -11.18
CA VAL A 208 -18.58 14.48 -12.16
C VAL A 208 -17.47 13.85 -11.33
N PRO A 209 -16.99 12.63 -11.64
CA PRO A 209 -15.98 11.99 -10.82
C PRO A 209 -14.81 12.97 -10.82
N ALA A 210 -14.59 13.61 -9.67
CA ALA A 210 -13.37 14.35 -9.44
C ALA A 210 -12.31 13.28 -9.58
N GLN A 211 -11.74 13.18 -10.78
CA GLN A 211 -10.53 12.43 -11.01
C GLN A 211 -9.50 13.18 -10.19
N THR A 212 -9.49 12.88 -8.89
CA THR A 212 -8.28 12.91 -8.10
C THR A 212 -7.40 11.91 -8.82
N GLN A 213 -6.72 12.42 -9.85
CA GLN A 213 -5.52 11.83 -10.37
C GLN A 213 -4.56 11.91 -9.19
N LEU A 214 -4.70 10.95 -8.27
CA LEU A 214 -3.63 10.53 -7.42
C LEU A 214 -2.48 10.33 -8.40
N ARG A 215 -1.54 11.28 -8.38
CA ARG A 215 -0.29 11.18 -9.13
C ARG A 215 0.36 9.90 -8.64
N ARG A 216 0.02 8.79 -9.26
CA ARG A 216 0.68 7.51 -9.05
C ARG A 216 2.09 7.77 -9.58
N LEU A 217 3.07 7.66 -8.70
CA LEU A 217 4.46 7.65 -9.13
C LEU A 217 4.57 6.62 -10.26
N PRO A 218 5.15 6.97 -11.42
CA PRO A 218 5.20 6.08 -12.59
C PRO A 218 5.94 4.78 -12.29
N VAL A 219 6.76 4.79 -11.24
CA VAL A 219 7.51 3.64 -10.75
C VAL A 219 7.06 3.36 -9.31
N PRO A 220 6.54 2.15 -9.03
CA PRO A 220 6.23 1.73 -7.67
C PRO A 220 7.45 1.77 -6.75
N LEU A 221 7.27 2.15 -5.48
CA LEU A 221 8.36 2.27 -4.50
C LEU A 221 9.18 0.98 -4.30
N TRP A 222 8.57 -0.19 -4.51
CA TRP A 222 9.26 -1.48 -4.40
C TRP A 222 10.40 -1.64 -5.43
N VAL A 223 10.29 -0.99 -6.60
CA VAL A 223 11.32 -1.06 -7.64
C VAL A 223 12.63 -0.43 -7.17
N PHE A 224 12.56 0.67 -6.42
CA PHE A 224 13.75 1.27 -5.79
C PHE A 224 14.38 0.36 -4.75
N GLY A 225 13.55 -0.36 -3.97
CA GLY A 225 14.03 -1.35 -3.01
C GLY A 225 14.77 -2.50 -3.67
N VAL A 226 14.22 -3.04 -4.77
CA VAL A 226 14.87 -4.10 -5.55
C VAL A 226 16.19 -3.60 -6.15
N LEU A 227 16.20 -2.42 -6.77
CA LEU A 227 17.40 -1.82 -7.36
C LEU A 227 18.52 -1.62 -6.33
N ALA A 228 18.18 -1.10 -5.14
CA ALA A 228 19.12 -0.93 -4.04
C ALA A 228 19.69 -2.28 -3.56
N GLY A 229 18.85 -3.32 -3.48
CA GLY A 229 19.27 -4.68 -3.14
C GLY A 229 20.26 -5.28 -4.14
N VAL A 230 19.98 -5.13 -5.45
CA VAL A 230 20.89 -5.60 -6.51
C VAL A 230 22.23 -4.87 -6.45
N LEU A 231 22.22 -3.55 -6.24
CA LEU A 231 23.44 -2.75 -6.10
C LEU A 231 24.27 -3.20 -4.91
N ALA A 232 23.65 -3.40 -3.74
CA ALA A 232 24.33 -3.87 -2.54
C ALA A 232 24.98 -5.24 -2.74
N LEU A 233 24.29 -6.16 -3.43
CA LEU A 233 24.83 -7.48 -3.73
C LEU A 233 26.01 -7.41 -4.70
N ALA A 234 25.94 -6.58 -5.74
CA ALA A 234 27.05 -6.36 -6.66
C ALA A 234 28.28 -5.76 -5.96
N VAL A 235 28.08 -4.80 -5.06
CA VAL A 235 29.16 -4.22 -4.24
C VAL A 235 29.78 -5.28 -3.33
N TYR A 236 28.96 -6.08 -2.63
CA TYR A 236 29.47 -7.16 -1.78
C TYR A 236 30.32 -8.15 -2.55
N TRP A 237 29.84 -8.63 -3.70
CA TRP A 237 30.59 -9.58 -4.55
C TRP A 237 31.90 -8.97 -5.07
N GLY A 238 31.88 -7.70 -5.49
CA GLY A 238 33.10 -7.00 -5.93
C GLY A 238 34.13 -6.85 -4.82
N LEU A 239 33.70 -6.49 -3.60
CA LEU A 239 34.57 -6.38 -2.43
C LEU A 239 35.12 -7.75 -2.01
N ALA A 240 34.29 -8.79 -1.98
CA ALA A 240 34.71 -10.15 -1.64
C ALA A 240 35.76 -10.67 -2.62
N TRP A 241 35.56 -10.47 -3.92
CA TRP A 241 36.53 -10.89 -4.93
C TRP A 241 37.86 -10.12 -4.80
N ARG A 242 37.79 -8.80 -4.61
CA ARG A 242 39.00 -7.97 -4.40
C ARG A 242 39.77 -8.40 -3.15
N LEU A 243 39.07 -8.69 -2.06
CA LEU A 243 39.68 -9.14 -0.81
C LEU A 243 40.38 -10.49 -1.00
N SER A 244 39.71 -11.48 -1.60
CA SER A 244 40.32 -12.79 -1.88
C SER A 244 41.59 -12.68 -2.72
N GLY A 245 41.59 -11.85 -3.77
CA GLY A 245 42.78 -11.66 -4.60
C GLY A 245 43.98 -11.12 -3.81
N GLN A 246 43.74 -10.16 -2.91
CA GLN A 246 44.79 -9.60 -2.05
C GLN A 246 45.24 -10.59 -0.96
N SER A 247 44.31 -11.35 -0.39
CA SER A 247 44.63 -12.36 0.65
C SER A 247 45.49 -13.49 0.10
N ASP A 248 45.22 -13.98 -1.11
CA ASP A 248 46.01 -15.05 -1.73
C ASP A 248 47.48 -14.61 -1.98
N GLU A 249 47.71 -13.35 -2.40
CA GLU A 249 49.06 -12.79 -2.58
C GLU A 249 49.84 -12.72 -1.25
N VAL A 250 49.22 -12.23 -0.18
CA VAL A 250 49.87 -12.17 1.13
C VAL A 250 50.12 -13.58 1.68
N PHE A 251 49.17 -14.50 1.51
CA PHE A 251 49.31 -15.88 1.98
C PHE A 251 50.43 -16.63 1.25
N THR A 252 50.53 -16.46 -0.07
CA THR A 252 51.64 -17.03 -0.85
C THR A 252 52.98 -16.44 -0.45
N ALA A 253 53.06 -15.13 -0.20
CA ALA A 253 54.28 -14.49 0.29
C ALA A 253 54.72 -15.01 1.67
N VAL A 254 53.77 -15.16 2.61
CA VAL A 254 54.04 -15.73 3.94
C VAL A 254 54.45 -17.20 3.84
N SER A 255 53.79 -17.98 3.00
CA SER A 255 54.10 -19.40 2.81
C SER A 255 55.45 -19.63 2.11
N ALA A 256 55.87 -18.68 1.26
CA ALA A 256 57.18 -18.72 0.60
C ALA A 256 58.34 -18.41 1.56
N LEU A 257 58.08 -17.82 2.73
CA LEU A 257 59.09 -17.64 3.76
C LEU A 257 59.50 -19.01 4.31
N LYS A 258 60.64 -19.52 3.84
CA LYS A 258 61.30 -20.68 4.46
C LYS A 258 62.00 -20.22 5.74
N PRO A 259 61.55 -20.61 6.95
CA PRO A 259 62.36 -20.38 8.14
C PRO A 259 63.72 -21.08 7.95
N PRO A 260 64.83 -20.53 8.50
CA PRO A 260 66.13 -21.18 8.42
C PRO A 260 66.00 -22.58 9.02
N THR A 261 66.08 -23.59 8.16
CA THR A 261 66.11 -24.98 8.58
C THR A 261 67.45 -25.19 9.28
N VAL A 262 67.46 -25.18 10.60
CA VAL A 262 68.61 -25.65 11.36
C VAL A 262 68.77 -27.12 11.01
N GLN A 263 69.71 -27.43 10.12
CA GLN A 263 70.10 -28.80 9.82
C GLN A 263 70.83 -29.35 11.04
N ILE A 264 70.07 -29.87 12.00
CA ILE A 264 70.63 -30.78 12.98
C ILE A 264 70.91 -32.07 12.20
N ALA A 265 72.18 -32.40 12.01
CA ALA A 265 72.57 -33.68 11.41
C ALA A 265 71.80 -34.80 12.11
N PRO A 266 71.10 -35.69 11.39
CA PRO A 266 70.26 -36.70 12.01
C PRO A 266 71.17 -37.63 12.81
N THR A 267 71.09 -37.55 14.14
CA THR A 267 71.55 -38.67 14.96
C THR A 267 70.61 -39.82 14.62
N ARG A 268 71.12 -40.83 13.92
CA ARG A 268 70.41 -42.11 13.68
C ARG A 268 70.23 -42.79 15.03
N ARG A 269 69.24 -42.35 15.79
CA ARG A 269 68.68 -43.09 16.90
C ARG A 269 67.33 -43.61 16.43
N PRO A 270 67.07 -44.93 16.42
CA PRO A 270 65.74 -45.43 16.16
C PRO A 270 64.81 -44.83 17.21
N ALA A 271 63.79 -44.10 16.76
CA ALA A 271 62.80 -43.53 17.66
C ALA A 271 62.08 -44.67 18.42
N PRO A 272 61.93 -44.55 19.75
CA PRO A 272 60.99 -45.37 20.49
C PRO A 272 59.56 -45.06 20.01
N SER A 273 58.72 -46.09 20.01
CA SER A 273 57.31 -46.11 19.56
C SER A 273 56.58 -44.80 19.87
N PRO A 274 55.89 -44.23 18.87
CA PRO A 274 54.81 -44.91 18.16
C PRO A 274 55.02 -44.97 16.64
N ARG A 275 54.95 -46.17 16.05
CA ARG A 275 55.04 -46.37 14.59
C ARG A 275 53.65 -46.52 13.99
N LEU A 276 53.08 -45.44 13.49
CA LEU A 276 51.77 -45.49 12.83
C LEU A 276 51.79 -46.41 11.60
N ALA A 277 52.96 -46.62 10.97
CA ALA A 277 53.11 -47.50 9.82
C ALA A 277 52.77 -48.97 10.14
N VAL A 278 52.98 -49.42 11.39
CA VAL A 278 52.65 -50.80 11.79
C VAL A 278 51.12 -50.96 11.95
N PHE A 279 50.47 -49.96 12.55
CA PHE A 279 49.01 -49.98 12.78
C PHE A 279 48.21 -49.88 11.48
N LEU A 280 48.72 -49.10 10.51
CA LEU A 280 48.09 -48.85 9.21
C LEU A 280 48.62 -49.75 8.09
N ALA A 281 49.30 -50.85 8.41
CA ALA A 281 49.86 -51.77 7.43
C ALA A 281 48.82 -52.31 6.40
N PRO A 282 47.56 -52.61 6.78
CA PRO A 282 46.53 -52.95 5.80
C PRO A 282 46.25 -51.81 4.81
N GLU A 283 46.06 -50.60 5.31
CA GLU A 283 45.69 -49.43 4.50
C GLU A 283 46.86 -48.95 3.60
N ILE A 284 48.10 -49.19 4.02
CA ILE A 284 49.30 -48.98 3.19
C ILE A 284 49.36 -50.00 2.05
N ARG A 285 49.01 -51.27 2.31
CA ARG A 285 49.00 -52.33 1.28
C ARG A 285 47.98 -52.02 0.18
N ASP A 286 46.86 -51.43 0.54
CA ASP A 286 45.76 -51.09 -0.37
C ASP A 286 45.97 -49.73 -1.09
N ASP A 287 47.15 -49.10 -0.95
CA ASP A 287 47.51 -47.77 -1.49
C ASP A 287 46.54 -46.63 -1.07
N LEU A 288 45.84 -46.81 0.06
CA LEU A 288 44.88 -45.84 0.59
C LEU A 288 45.57 -44.74 1.40
N VAL A 289 46.66 -45.07 2.09
CA VAL A 289 47.49 -44.13 2.86
C VAL A 289 48.97 -44.39 2.65
N THR A 290 49.80 -43.34 2.76
CA THR A 290 51.26 -43.47 2.84
C THR A 290 51.74 -42.97 4.19
N VAL A 291 52.47 -43.79 4.95
CA VAL A 291 52.96 -43.40 6.28
C VAL A 291 54.48 -43.22 6.26
N ARG A 292 54.94 -42.09 6.82
CA ARG A 292 56.34 -41.77 7.03
C ARG A 292 56.59 -41.58 8.53
N ASP A 293 57.23 -42.56 9.15
CA ASP A 293 57.65 -42.47 10.54
C ASP A 293 59.07 -41.84 10.61
N GLU A 294 59.16 -40.64 11.16
CA GLU A 294 60.40 -39.89 11.41
C GLU A 294 60.76 -39.95 12.92
N VAL A 295 61.90 -39.36 13.30
CA VAL A 295 62.41 -39.47 14.68
C VAL A 295 61.54 -38.70 15.69
N ASP A 296 60.97 -37.58 15.28
CA ASP A 296 60.21 -36.62 16.08
C ASP A 296 58.71 -36.57 15.73
N ARG A 297 58.31 -37.21 14.62
CA ARG A 297 56.92 -37.19 14.13
C ARG A 297 56.58 -38.42 13.28
N SER A 298 55.29 -38.72 13.17
CA SER A 298 54.76 -39.64 12.16
C SER A 298 53.79 -38.90 11.24
N VAL A 299 53.98 -39.01 9.92
CA VAL A 299 53.17 -38.32 8.91
C VAL A 299 52.37 -39.32 8.09
N VAL A 300 51.05 -39.27 8.21
CA VAL A 300 50.12 -40.06 7.38
C VAL A 300 49.63 -39.18 6.24
N VAL A 301 49.89 -39.57 5.00
CA VAL A 301 49.50 -38.85 3.79
C VAL A 301 48.34 -39.58 3.12
N LEU A 302 47.23 -38.87 2.93
CA LEU A 302 46.06 -39.33 2.20
C LEU A 302 45.96 -38.57 0.88
N ARG A 303 45.80 -39.30 -0.23
CA ARG A 303 45.65 -38.70 -1.57
C ARG A 303 44.24 -38.09 -1.70
N GLY A 304 44.18 -36.82 -2.08
CA GLY A 304 42.97 -36.02 -2.10
C GLY A 304 41.95 -36.42 -3.17
N ASP A 305 42.39 -37.02 -4.28
CA ASP A 305 41.53 -37.43 -5.40
C ASP A 305 40.57 -38.57 -5.04
N GLY A 306 41.01 -39.43 -4.13
CA GLY A 306 40.17 -40.47 -3.55
C GLY A 306 39.37 -39.95 -2.35
N LEU A 307 39.98 -39.08 -1.54
CA LEU A 307 39.46 -38.67 -0.23
C LEU A 307 38.23 -37.75 -0.32
N PHE A 308 38.21 -36.82 -1.29
CA PHE A 308 37.14 -35.83 -1.43
C PHE A 308 36.46 -35.90 -2.80
N GLU A 309 35.24 -35.37 -2.89
CA GLU A 309 34.65 -35.04 -4.18
C GLU A 309 35.39 -33.87 -4.85
N SER A 310 35.31 -33.80 -6.18
CA SER A 310 35.97 -32.73 -6.94
C SER A 310 35.41 -31.37 -6.52
N GLY A 311 36.28 -30.45 -6.09
CA GLY A 311 35.88 -29.12 -5.63
C GLY A 311 35.14 -29.08 -4.29
N SER A 312 35.02 -30.21 -3.57
CA SER A 312 34.38 -30.28 -2.26
C SER A 312 35.38 -30.57 -1.13
N ALA A 313 34.96 -30.25 0.10
CA ALA A 313 35.56 -30.72 1.35
C ALA A 313 34.82 -31.93 1.96
N ASP A 314 33.77 -32.41 1.29
CA ASP A 314 33.01 -33.59 1.72
C ASP A 314 33.84 -34.86 1.50
N VAL A 315 34.08 -35.61 2.58
CA VAL A 315 34.86 -36.86 2.56
C VAL A 315 34.02 -37.97 1.95
N ARG A 316 34.58 -38.72 0.99
CA ARG A 316 33.88 -39.85 0.37
C ARG A 316 33.67 -40.99 1.37
N GLU A 317 32.50 -41.61 1.32
CA GLU A 317 32.11 -42.69 2.25
C GLU A 317 33.13 -43.83 2.33
N GLN A 318 33.74 -44.20 1.20
CA GLN A 318 34.76 -45.25 1.11
C GLN A 318 36.01 -44.98 1.97
N TYR A 319 36.31 -43.72 2.31
CA TYR A 319 37.46 -43.33 3.13
C TYR A 319 37.12 -43.12 4.61
N LEU A 320 35.82 -43.13 4.98
CA LEU A 320 35.42 -43.02 6.39
C LEU A 320 35.98 -44.18 7.25
N PRO A 321 36.00 -45.46 6.80
CA PRO A 321 36.64 -46.54 7.55
C PRO A 321 38.15 -46.35 7.68
N VAL A 322 38.82 -45.78 6.68
CA VAL A 322 40.27 -45.51 6.70
C VAL A 322 40.59 -44.43 7.73
N LEU A 323 39.87 -43.30 7.70
CA LEU A 323 40.04 -42.23 8.69
C LEU A 323 39.70 -42.69 10.10
N SER A 324 38.72 -43.57 10.24
CA SER A 324 38.38 -44.23 11.50
C SER A 324 39.56 -45.03 12.06
N ARG A 325 40.22 -45.84 11.22
CA ARG A 325 41.41 -46.61 11.59
C ARG A 325 42.61 -45.72 11.94
N VAL A 326 42.79 -44.60 11.22
CA VAL A 326 43.80 -43.59 11.54
C VAL A 326 43.52 -42.95 12.90
N ALA A 327 42.26 -42.59 13.19
CA ALA A 327 41.88 -42.05 14.49
C ALA A 327 42.14 -43.03 15.64
N ASP A 328 41.80 -44.31 15.45
CA ASP A 328 42.03 -45.36 16.44
C ASP A 328 43.54 -45.54 16.71
N ALA A 329 44.39 -45.52 15.67
CA ALA A 329 45.86 -45.56 15.84
C ALA A 329 46.42 -44.32 16.56
N LEU A 330 45.83 -43.14 16.31
CA LEU A 330 46.20 -41.89 16.98
C LEU A 330 45.72 -41.83 18.44
N ARG A 331 44.66 -42.56 18.79
CA ARG A 331 44.15 -42.67 20.17
C ARG A 331 45.14 -43.40 21.07
N GLU A 332 45.72 -44.49 20.59
CA GLU A 332 46.72 -45.32 21.30
C GLU A 332 48.08 -44.64 21.50
N THR A 333 48.19 -43.38 21.08
CA THR A 333 49.46 -42.67 20.99
C THR A 333 49.36 -41.27 21.59
N GLU A 334 50.37 -40.81 22.33
CA GLU A 334 50.44 -39.44 22.88
C GLU A 334 51.12 -38.45 21.91
N GLY A 335 50.82 -37.14 22.05
CA GLY A 335 51.40 -36.07 21.21
C GLY A 335 50.39 -35.14 20.52
N ASN A 336 50.86 -34.11 19.84
CA ASN A 336 49.98 -33.15 19.16
C ASN A 336 49.72 -33.58 17.71
N ILE A 337 48.49 -33.43 17.24
CA ILE A 337 48.07 -33.84 15.90
C ILE A 337 47.81 -32.59 15.05
N LEU A 338 48.46 -32.49 13.90
CA LEU A 338 48.25 -31.41 12.94
C LEU A 338 47.78 -32.00 11.61
N VAL A 339 46.59 -31.61 11.20
CA VAL A 339 45.98 -31.95 9.90
C VAL A 339 46.25 -30.80 8.93
N ARG A 340 47.00 -31.06 7.87
CA ARG A 340 47.28 -30.08 6.81
C ARG A 340 46.60 -30.46 5.52
N GLY A 341 45.81 -29.54 4.96
CA GLY A 341 45.17 -29.71 3.66
C GLY A 341 45.96 -29.01 2.56
N TYR A 342 46.12 -29.68 1.41
CA TYR A 342 46.82 -29.16 0.23
C TYR A 342 45.94 -29.32 -1.03
N THR A 343 46.05 -28.36 -1.96
CA THR A 343 45.43 -28.36 -3.29
C THR A 343 46.50 -28.41 -4.39
N ASP A 344 46.07 -28.56 -5.64
CA ASP A 344 46.95 -28.30 -6.78
C ASP A 344 47.00 -26.80 -7.11
N ASN A 345 47.78 -26.44 -8.14
CA ASN A 345 47.93 -25.07 -8.61
C ASN A 345 46.80 -24.58 -9.53
N ILE A 346 45.71 -25.35 -9.69
CA ILE A 346 44.56 -24.87 -10.47
C ILE A 346 43.78 -23.90 -9.58
N PRO A 347 43.57 -22.63 -9.97
CA PRO A 347 42.90 -21.67 -9.12
C PRO A 347 41.43 -22.06 -8.86
N MET A 348 41.07 -22.26 -7.59
CA MET A 348 39.68 -22.41 -7.17
C MET A 348 38.96 -21.06 -7.14
N ARG A 349 37.82 -20.96 -7.83
CA ARG A 349 36.95 -19.77 -7.87
C ARG A 349 35.47 -20.19 -7.85
N GLY A 350 35.06 -20.82 -6.76
CA GLY A 350 33.68 -21.29 -6.59
C GLY A 350 32.88 -20.43 -5.62
N ALA A 351 31.55 -20.44 -5.74
CA ALA A 351 30.66 -19.75 -4.80
C ALA A 351 30.80 -20.29 -3.36
N ARG A 352 31.13 -21.58 -3.20
CA ARG A 352 31.34 -22.23 -1.89
C ARG A 352 32.75 -22.02 -1.32
N TYR A 353 33.78 -22.03 -2.17
CA TYR A 353 35.18 -21.85 -1.76
C TYR A 353 35.84 -20.79 -2.65
N PRO A 354 36.09 -19.57 -2.12
CA PRO A 354 36.61 -18.45 -2.89
C PRO A 354 38.07 -18.61 -3.38
N SER A 355 38.88 -19.41 -2.69
CA SER A 355 40.28 -19.67 -3.07
C SER A 355 40.77 -21.07 -2.68
N ASN A 356 41.95 -21.45 -3.19
CA ASN A 356 42.61 -22.72 -2.89
C ASN A 356 42.91 -22.87 -1.39
N TRP A 357 43.25 -21.75 -0.72
CA TRP A 357 43.40 -21.73 0.73
C TRP A 357 42.11 -22.15 1.44
N HIS A 358 40.97 -21.54 1.08
CA HIS A 358 39.67 -21.86 1.69
C HIS A 358 39.27 -23.33 1.47
N LEU A 359 39.47 -23.87 0.26
CA LEU A 359 39.20 -25.28 -0.02
C LEU A 359 40.11 -26.21 0.80
N SER A 360 41.40 -25.88 0.89
CA SER A 360 42.37 -26.67 1.65
C SER A 360 42.11 -26.65 3.16
N GLN A 361 41.70 -25.50 3.71
CA GLN A 361 41.33 -25.33 5.11
C GLN A 361 40.06 -26.13 5.42
N ALA A 362 39.02 -26.00 4.59
CA ALA A 362 37.78 -26.75 4.76
C ALA A 362 38.01 -28.28 4.73
N ARG A 363 38.91 -28.77 3.86
CA ARG A 363 39.31 -30.19 3.82
C ARG A 363 40.04 -30.65 5.09
N ALA A 364 40.94 -29.80 5.60
CA ALA A 364 41.64 -30.09 6.84
C ALA A 364 40.67 -30.12 8.04
N ASP A 365 39.71 -29.19 8.08
CA ASP A 365 38.67 -29.13 9.10
C ASP A 365 37.74 -30.35 9.06
N ALA A 366 37.31 -30.78 7.87
CA ALA A 366 36.49 -31.99 7.70
C ALA A 366 37.19 -33.25 8.21
N VAL A 367 38.50 -33.40 7.93
CA VAL A 367 39.28 -34.53 8.45
C VAL A 367 39.47 -34.41 9.95
N LYS A 368 39.76 -33.20 10.47
CA LYS A 368 39.87 -32.95 11.91
C LYS A 368 38.60 -33.36 12.64
N GLU A 369 37.42 -32.96 12.16
CA GLU A 369 36.14 -33.29 12.79
C GLU A 369 35.92 -34.80 12.90
N LEU A 370 36.28 -35.55 11.84
CA LEU A 370 36.21 -37.01 11.84
C LEU A 370 37.19 -37.67 12.83
N LEU A 371 38.37 -37.06 13.04
CA LEU A 371 39.33 -37.55 14.04
C LEU A 371 38.87 -37.21 15.47
N GLU A 372 38.40 -35.98 15.71
CA GLU A 372 37.96 -35.51 17.03
C GLU A 372 36.82 -36.36 17.61
N GLY A 373 35.89 -36.83 16.78
CA GLY A 373 34.80 -37.71 17.21
C GLY A 373 35.26 -39.08 17.73
N ARG A 374 36.54 -39.44 17.56
CA ARG A 374 37.13 -40.75 17.90
C ARG A 374 38.37 -40.63 18.77
N LEU A 375 38.72 -39.45 19.28
CA LEU A 375 39.88 -39.25 20.15
C LEU A 375 39.41 -38.89 21.56
N ASP A 376 40.11 -39.40 22.57
CA ASP A 376 39.77 -39.13 23.97
C ASP A 376 40.02 -37.66 24.37
N ASN A 377 40.95 -36.99 23.68
CA ASN A 377 41.24 -35.57 23.86
C ASN A 377 41.22 -34.84 22.51
N PRO A 378 40.07 -34.27 22.10
CA PRO A 378 39.94 -33.53 20.84
C PRO A 378 40.87 -32.32 20.72
N SER A 379 41.20 -31.66 21.84
CA SER A 379 41.99 -30.42 21.85
C SER A 379 43.43 -30.59 21.37
N ARG A 380 43.91 -31.83 21.21
CA ARG A 380 45.23 -32.14 20.62
C ARG A 380 45.25 -32.06 19.09
N VAL A 381 44.10 -31.92 18.43
CA VAL A 381 44.00 -31.85 16.97
C VAL A 381 43.86 -30.41 16.49
N ARG A 382 44.71 -30.01 15.55
CA ARG A 382 44.63 -28.73 14.84
C ARG A 382 44.53 -28.95 13.34
N ALA A 383 43.85 -28.06 12.64
CA ALA A 383 43.71 -28.07 11.19
C ALA A 383 44.29 -26.79 10.58
N GLU A 384 44.99 -26.94 9.46
CA GLU A 384 45.64 -25.84 8.73
C GLU A 384 45.50 -26.06 7.21
N GLY A 385 44.91 -25.10 6.51
CA GLY A 385 44.90 -25.04 5.06
C GLY A 385 46.19 -24.44 4.51
N ARG A 386 46.81 -25.14 3.55
CA ARG A 386 48.08 -24.74 2.93
C ARG A 386 47.94 -24.31 1.47
N GLY A 387 46.73 -24.37 0.91
CA GLY A 387 46.50 -24.10 -0.51
C GLY A 387 47.39 -24.97 -1.39
N ASP A 388 48.00 -24.37 -2.41
CA ASP A 388 48.93 -25.00 -3.35
C ASP A 388 50.41 -24.93 -2.92
N ALA A 389 50.68 -24.55 -1.67
CA ALA A 389 52.03 -24.46 -1.13
C ALA A 389 52.69 -25.85 -0.95
N ASP A 390 54.01 -25.87 -0.88
CA ASP A 390 54.83 -27.08 -0.65
C ASP A 390 54.46 -28.28 -1.57
N PRO A 391 54.55 -28.13 -2.92
CA PRO A 391 54.22 -29.20 -3.85
C PRO A 391 55.19 -30.38 -3.70
N VAL A 392 54.65 -31.60 -3.61
CA VAL A 392 55.42 -32.86 -3.51
C VAL A 392 55.73 -33.47 -4.87
N ALA A 393 55.05 -33.00 -5.92
CA ALA A 393 55.30 -33.36 -7.32
C ALA A 393 55.14 -32.14 -8.25
N PRO A 394 55.73 -32.17 -9.46
CA PRO A 394 55.50 -31.13 -10.47
C PRO A 394 54.00 -30.97 -10.80
N ASN A 395 53.53 -29.74 -10.94
CA ASN A 395 52.11 -29.43 -11.22
C ASN A 395 51.76 -29.45 -12.73
N ASP A 396 52.71 -29.80 -13.58
CA ASP A 396 52.58 -29.87 -15.04
C ASP A 396 51.69 -31.04 -15.50
N THR A 397 51.79 -32.19 -14.85
CA THR A 397 51.05 -33.42 -15.19
C THR A 397 49.81 -33.61 -14.32
N ALA A 398 48.78 -34.26 -14.86
CA ALA A 398 47.58 -34.62 -14.08
C ALA A 398 47.92 -35.53 -12.88
N ALA A 399 48.88 -36.45 -13.06
CA ALA A 399 49.38 -37.32 -12.00
C ALA A 399 50.13 -36.54 -10.90
N GLY A 400 50.91 -35.52 -11.27
CA GLY A 400 51.58 -34.66 -10.30
C GLY A 400 50.61 -33.78 -9.50
N ARG A 401 49.61 -33.17 -10.17
CA ARG A 401 48.53 -32.43 -9.50
C ARG A 401 47.72 -33.31 -8.53
N SER A 402 47.41 -34.54 -8.93
CA SER A 402 46.77 -35.54 -8.08
C SER A 402 47.52 -35.79 -6.77
N ARG A 403 48.85 -35.84 -6.81
CA ARG A 403 49.70 -36.01 -5.61
C ARG A 403 49.75 -34.75 -4.73
N ASN A 404 49.62 -33.57 -5.33
CA ASN A 404 49.62 -32.30 -4.60
C ASN A 404 48.28 -32.03 -3.89
N ARG A 405 47.16 -32.52 -4.45
CA ARG A 405 45.88 -32.62 -3.74
C ARG A 405 45.99 -33.70 -2.68
N ARG A 406 46.29 -33.34 -1.43
CA ARG A 406 46.51 -34.31 -0.34
C ARG A 406 46.13 -33.73 1.02
N VAL A 407 45.91 -34.62 1.98
CA VAL A 407 45.84 -34.27 3.40
C VAL A 407 46.94 -35.01 4.14
N GLU A 408 47.70 -34.28 4.95
CA GLU A 408 48.74 -34.82 5.80
C GLU A 408 48.28 -34.75 7.26
N ILE A 409 48.29 -35.89 7.95
CA ILE A 409 48.03 -35.97 9.39
C ILE A 409 49.37 -36.22 10.06
N THR A 410 49.90 -35.19 10.73
CA THR A 410 51.19 -35.24 11.42
C THR A 410 50.97 -35.39 12.91
N LEU A 411 51.45 -36.50 13.47
CA LEU A 411 51.58 -36.69 14.90
C LEU A 411 52.98 -36.23 15.34
N MET A 412 53.04 -35.22 16.19
CA MET A 412 54.28 -34.75 16.82
C MET A 412 54.44 -35.42 18.17
N VAL A 413 55.49 -36.22 18.34
CA VAL A 413 55.75 -36.95 19.57
C VAL A 413 56.56 -36.04 20.52
N PRO A 414 56.16 -35.88 21.79
CA PRO A 414 56.96 -35.11 22.74
C PRO A 414 58.33 -35.77 22.93
N PRO A 415 59.43 -35.00 23.03
CA PRO A 415 60.76 -35.57 23.19
C PRO A 415 60.85 -36.37 24.50
N VAL A 416 61.37 -37.60 24.41
CA VAL A 416 61.62 -38.44 25.60
C VAL A 416 62.55 -37.68 26.56
N PRO A 417 62.20 -37.53 27.85
CA PRO A 417 63.07 -36.90 28.84
C PRO A 417 64.42 -37.61 28.87
N ARG A 418 65.51 -36.85 28.84
CA ARG A 418 66.87 -37.38 28.90
C ARG A 418 67.03 -38.10 30.25
N ALA A 419 67.15 -39.43 30.25
CA ALA A 419 67.48 -40.16 31.48
C ALA A 419 68.85 -39.66 31.98
N GLU A 420 68.87 -39.11 33.20
CA GLU A 420 70.11 -38.75 33.88
C GLU A 420 70.90 -40.03 34.13
N THR A 421 72.00 -40.21 33.40
CA THR A 421 72.96 -41.27 33.70
C THR A 421 73.61 -40.92 35.03
N VAL A 422 73.18 -41.60 36.09
CA VAL A 422 73.91 -41.67 37.37
C VAL A 422 75.14 -42.54 37.13
N GLU A 423 76.26 -41.93 36.77
CA GLU A 423 77.58 -42.55 36.90
C GLU A 423 78.21 -42.04 38.19
N GLY A 424 77.93 -42.77 39.28
CA GLY A 424 78.76 -42.71 40.47
C GLY A 424 80.07 -43.46 40.20
N ALA A 425 81.18 -42.74 40.20
CA ALA A 425 82.50 -43.31 40.45
C ALA A 425 83.01 -42.72 41.78
N GLN A 426 82.78 -43.48 42.85
CA GLN A 426 83.59 -43.40 44.07
C GLN A 426 84.98 -43.96 43.75
N GLN A 427 86.03 -43.18 43.97
CA GLN A 427 87.09 -43.45 44.96
C GLN A 427 88.05 -42.27 45.03
#